data_AF-A0A319DZN6-F1
#
_entry.id   AF-A0A319DZN6-F1
#
_cell.length_a   1.000
_cell.length_b   1.000
_cell.length_c   1.000
_cell.angle_alpha   90.00
_cell.angle_beta   90.00
_cell.angle_gamma   90.00
#
_symmetry.space_group_name_H-M   'P 1'
#
loop_
_entity.id
_entity.type
_entity.pdbx_description
1 polymer ?
#
loop_
_entity_poly.entity_id
_entity_poly.type
_entity_poly.pdbx_seq_one_letter_code
_entity_poly.pdbx_strand_id
1 'polypeptide(L)'
;MPDNDSQDTGQPTTPICIAICNFSSQWFLIPQGTGIIAVILHQLDYQFDGLEIIAEVVWVYTIILLALSVSIYLARIFMYPRCVARALRTSMVETSCLASISITFTTIIQMIALTIAQQWGAGWPIASYVLWWVNTVMAVIAVMGIPYIFINLQSPGVKAIVPSVLLPLISALTSAAGGGIVCEYSGVGARLQVPIIIVAYLEIGISIPLAMAFDDVFVARLFERESLPMDQVYQDMILCGPFGQASFALLILGQVVRSGAFAQYNRGTFLSAEAAIPIGYASQFAGLLSWGYGTFWWGYSIISILHTAFKQPGGWRKTRYSLSAWSLVFPWGVYTNAAVELGKAMDSSAFKVWSTVLLLLLLIIWIVNHILTIKGLITGRILSLQYGWRVGHYRAGEVDKQV
;
A
#
# COMPACT_ATOMS: atom_id res chain seq x y z
N MET A 1 9.69 -32.68 47.68
CA MET A 1 9.96 -32.82 46.24
C MET A 1 9.30 -31.63 45.59
N PRO A 2 10.03 -30.54 45.29
CA PRO A 2 9.44 -29.40 44.61
C PRO A 2 9.48 -29.63 43.11
N ASP A 3 8.34 -29.37 42.46
CA ASP A 3 8.08 -29.55 41.05
C ASP A 3 9.12 -28.85 40.18
N ASN A 4 9.86 -29.66 39.42
CA ASN A 4 10.80 -29.22 38.41
C ASN A 4 10.08 -29.08 37.06
N ASP A 5 8.99 -28.32 37.04
CA ASP A 5 8.41 -27.82 35.79
C ASP A 5 9.09 -26.48 35.47
N SER A 6 10.37 -26.57 35.11
CA SER A 6 11.00 -25.51 34.33
C SER A 6 10.19 -25.38 33.05
N GLN A 7 9.33 -24.36 33.00
CA GLN A 7 8.67 -23.93 31.77
C GLN A 7 9.77 -23.59 30.77
N ASP A 8 10.13 -24.58 29.96
CA ASP A 8 10.92 -24.42 28.75
C ASP A 8 10.02 -23.68 27.74
N THR A 9 9.79 -22.40 28.02
CA THR A 9 9.13 -21.52 27.05
C THR A 9 10.10 -21.46 25.88
N GLY A 10 9.71 -22.04 24.74
CA GLY A 10 10.48 -22.07 23.48
C GLY A 10 10.78 -20.67 22.94
N GLN A 11 11.58 -19.92 23.67
CA GLN A 11 12.01 -18.58 23.33
C GLN A 11 13.20 -18.69 22.37
N PRO A 12 13.19 -17.90 21.29
CA PRO A 12 14.21 -18.00 20.26
C PRO A 12 15.59 -17.60 20.80
N THR A 13 16.54 -18.53 20.80
CA THR A 13 17.91 -18.33 21.33
C THR A 13 18.95 -18.03 20.24
N THR A 14 18.63 -18.27 18.96
CA THR A 14 19.50 -17.94 17.84
C THR A 14 19.10 -16.61 17.18
N PRO A 15 20.05 -15.84 16.62
CA PRO A 15 19.74 -14.58 15.93
C PRO A 15 18.72 -14.75 14.79
N ILE A 16 18.75 -15.87 14.06
CA ILE A 16 17.80 -16.17 12.97
C ILE A 16 16.40 -16.40 13.54
N CYS A 17 16.27 -17.19 14.61
CA CYS A 17 15.00 -17.43 15.27
C CYS A 17 14.39 -16.12 15.81
N ILE A 18 15.22 -15.24 16.38
CA ILE A 18 14.79 -13.92 16.87
C ILE A 18 14.34 -13.04 15.70
N ALA A 19 15.12 -13.01 14.60
CA ALA A 19 14.76 -12.26 13.41
C ALA A 19 13.41 -12.70 12.81
N ILE A 20 13.17 -14.01 12.72
CA ILE A 20 11.88 -14.56 12.25
C ILE A 20 10.76 -14.19 13.22
N CYS A 21 10.98 -14.31 14.54
CA CYS A 21 10.00 -13.96 15.56
C CYS A 21 9.61 -12.46 15.50
N ASN A 22 10.57 -11.59 15.19
CA ASN A 22 10.42 -10.13 15.11
C ASN A 22 10.10 -9.60 13.70
N PHE A 23 9.89 -10.49 12.72
CA PHE A 23 9.53 -10.10 11.36
C PHE A 23 8.09 -9.56 11.30
N SER A 24 7.93 -8.24 11.47
CA SER A 24 6.64 -7.54 11.48
C SER A 24 5.96 -7.51 10.11
N SER A 25 4.68 -7.16 10.07
CA SER A 25 3.98 -6.97 8.80
C SER A 25 4.39 -5.68 8.07
N GLN A 26 5.12 -4.76 8.72
CA GLN A 26 5.67 -3.56 8.06
C GLN A 26 6.62 -3.90 6.90
N TRP A 27 7.19 -5.11 6.90
CA TRP A 27 8.00 -5.61 5.78
C TRP A 27 7.22 -5.66 4.45
N PHE A 28 5.89 -5.80 4.49
CA PHE A 28 5.05 -5.76 3.30
C PHE A 28 4.95 -4.36 2.66
N LEU A 29 5.38 -3.29 3.35
CA LEU A 29 5.47 -1.95 2.75
C LEU A 29 6.53 -1.86 1.64
N ILE A 30 7.54 -2.73 1.68
CA ILE A 30 8.65 -2.76 0.70
C ILE A 30 8.16 -3.23 -0.68
N PRO A 31 7.59 -4.44 -0.83
CA PRO A 31 7.05 -4.84 -2.13
C PRO A 31 5.88 -3.95 -2.54
N GLN A 32 5.06 -3.45 -1.60
CA GLN A 32 4.00 -2.49 -1.88
C GLN A 32 4.53 -1.25 -2.60
N GLY A 33 5.53 -0.58 -2.01
CA GLY A 33 6.14 0.63 -2.59
C GLY A 33 6.91 0.35 -3.88
N THR A 34 7.50 -0.84 -4.02
CA THR A 34 8.22 -1.22 -5.24
C THR A 34 7.27 -1.51 -6.40
N GLY A 35 6.12 -2.15 -6.13
CA GLY A 35 5.13 -2.47 -7.15
C GLY A 35 4.48 -1.25 -7.79
N ILE A 36 4.21 -0.19 -7.02
CA ILE A 36 3.64 1.04 -7.60
C ILE A 36 4.64 1.76 -8.53
N ILE A 37 5.95 1.66 -8.26
CA ILE A 37 6.98 2.22 -9.14
C ILE A 37 6.96 1.53 -10.49
N ALA A 38 6.82 0.20 -10.53
CA ALA A 38 6.69 -0.53 -11.80
C ALA A 38 5.50 -0.03 -12.62
N VAL A 39 4.34 0.16 -11.99
CA VAL A 39 3.13 0.68 -12.65
C VAL A 39 3.36 2.08 -13.21
N ILE A 40 3.91 3.01 -12.43
CA ILE A 40 4.13 4.39 -12.90
C ILE A 40 5.15 4.43 -14.04
N LEU A 41 6.26 3.68 -13.94
CA LEU A 41 7.28 3.63 -15.00
C LEU A 41 6.67 3.19 -16.34
N HIS A 42 5.78 2.19 -16.31
CA HIS A 42 5.08 1.73 -17.51
C HIS A 42 4.05 2.74 -18.02
N GLN A 43 3.37 3.46 -17.12
CA GLN A 43 2.24 4.32 -17.50
C GLN A 43 2.61 5.78 -17.82
N LEU A 44 3.84 6.22 -17.52
CA LEU A 44 4.31 7.59 -17.72
C LEU A 44 4.18 8.04 -19.19
N ASP A 45 3.82 9.29 -19.44
CA ASP A 45 3.72 9.81 -20.82
C ASP A 45 5.10 9.97 -21.51
N TYR A 46 6.12 10.41 -20.78
CA TYR A 46 7.47 10.57 -21.32
C TYR A 46 8.23 9.23 -21.24
N GLN A 47 8.11 8.44 -22.30
CA GLN A 47 8.76 7.14 -22.44
C GLN A 47 10.07 7.22 -23.23
N PHE A 48 11.00 6.32 -22.91
CA PHE A 48 12.15 5.98 -23.75
C PHE A 48 12.25 4.45 -23.83
N ASP A 49 12.90 3.91 -24.86
CA ASP A 49 12.87 2.47 -25.17
C ASP A 49 13.23 1.53 -24.01
N GLY A 50 14.07 1.98 -23.07
CA GLY A 50 14.47 1.19 -21.90
C GLY A 50 13.52 1.27 -20.71
N LEU A 51 12.58 2.21 -20.67
CA LEU A 51 11.76 2.47 -19.48
C LEU A 51 10.75 1.36 -19.21
N GLU A 52 10.17 0.79 -20.26
CA GLU A 52 9.27 -0.38 -20.19
C GLU A 52 10.01 -1.61 -19.64
N ILE A 53 11.22 -1.89 -20.13
CA ILE A 53 12.07 -2.97 -19.63
C ILE A 53 12.40 -2.76 -18.14
N ILE A 54 12.71 -1.52 -17.73
CA ILE A 54 12.96 -1.20 -16.32
C ILE A 54 11.69 -1.45 -15.49
N ALA A 55 10.50 -1.08 -16.00
CA ALA A 55 9.24 -1.34 -15.33
C ALA A 55 9.00 -2.84 -15.11
N GLU A 56 9.26 -3.68 -16.11
CA GLU A 56 9.18 -5.14 -16.01
C GLU A 56 10.17 -5.73 -15.01
N VAL A 57 11.42 -5.25 -14.99
CA VAL A 57 12.43 -5.68 -14.01
C VAL A 57 11.98 -5.35 -12.59
N VAL A 58 11.47 -4.13 -12.35
CA VAL A 58 10.94 -3.72 -11.04
C VAL A 58 9.69 -4.52 -10.67
N TRP A 59 8.86 -4.90 -11.65
CA TRP A 59 7.71 -5.76 -11.45
C TRP A 59 8.11 -7.18 -11.02
N VAL A 60 9.06 -7.83 -11.70
CA VAL A 60 9.58 -9.15 -11.30
C VAL A 60 10.21 -9.07 -9.91
N TYR A 61 10.97 -8.02 -9.63
CA TYR A 61 11.54 -7.78 -8.31
C TYR A 61 10.46 -7.64 -7.23
N THR A 62 9.34 -6.99 -7.53
CA THR A 62 8.18 -6.89 -6.63
C THR A 62 7.59 -8.27 -6.30
N ILE A 63 7.44 -9.15 -7.30
CA ILE A 63 6.95 -10.52 -7.10
C ILE A 63 7.88 -11.28 -6.15
N ILE A 64 9.19 -11.20 -6.36
CA ILE A 64 10.20 -11.87 -5.52
C ILE A 64 10.13 -11.35 -4.08
N LEU A 65 10.07 -10.03 -3.89
CA LEU A 65 9.99 -9.41 -2.57
C LEU A 65 8.71 -9.81 -1.82
N LEU A 66 7.56 -9.87 -2.51
CA LEU A 66 6.30 -10.30 -1.91
C LEU A 66 6.37 -11.78 -1.52
N ALA A 67 6.82 -12.65 -2.44
CA ALA A 67 6.94 -14.08 -2.18
C ALA A 67 7.86 -14.38 -0.99
N LEU A 68 9.00 -13.69 -0.90
CA LEU A 68 9.93 -13.81 0.20
C LEU A 68 9.30 -13.33 1.52
N SER A 69 8.66 -12.16 1.52
CA SER A 69 8.06 -11.58 2.73
C SER A 69 6.91 -12.45 3.25
N VAL A 70 6.06 -12.97 2.35
CA VAL A 70 4.98 -13.90 2.71
C VAL A 70 5.56 -15.20 3.27
N SER A 71 6.60 -15.75 2.64
CA SER A 71 7.23 -17.00 3.10
C SER A 71 7.81 -16.86 4.52
N ILE A 72 8.49 -15.75 4.81
CA ILE A 72 9.05 -15.47 6.14
C ILE A 72 7.92 -15.23 7.16
N TYR A 73 6.88 -14.48 6.80
CA TYR A 73 5.75 -14.23 7.70
C TYR A 73 4.96 -15.51 8.01
N LEU A 74 4.77 -16.40 7.02
CA LEU A 74 4.19 -17.73 7.24
C LEU A 74 5.06 -18.59 8.15
N ALA A 75 6.39 -18.59 7.96
CA ALA A 75 7.30 -19.26 8.87
C ALA A 75 7.16 -18.71 10.31
N ARG A 76 7.03 -17.38 10.47
CA ARG A 76 6.76 -16.75 11.77
C ARG A 76 5.43 -17.24 12.40
N ILE A 77 4.37 -17.37 11.60
CA ILE A 77 3.07 -17.90 12.07
C ILE A 77 3.19 -19.34 12.56
N PHE A 78 3.85 -20.22 11.79
CA PHE A 78 3.96 -21.64 12.13
C PHE A 78 4.91 -21.90 13.30
N MET A 79 6.02 -21.16 13.38
CA MET A 79 7.04 -21.34 14.43
C MET A 79 6.68 -20.62 15.73
N TYR A 80 6.07 -19.43 15.65
CA TYR A 80 5.80 -18.57 16.81
C TYR A 80 4.35 -18.05 16.83
N PRO A 81 3.33 -18.94 16.79
CA PRO A 81 1.92 -18.53 16.68
C PRO A 81 1.45 -17.63 17.83
N ARG A 82 1.96 -17.85 19.05
CA ARG A 82 1.64 -17.02 20.22
C ARG A 82 2.20 -15.59 20.09
N CYS A 83 3.37 -15.42 19.48
CA CYS A 83 3.97 -14.11 19.25
C CYS A 83 3.14 -13.32 18.23
N VAL A 84 2.77 -13.96 17.11
CA VAL A 84 1.91 -13.33 16.09
C VAL A 84 0.54 -12.98 16.65
N ALA A 85 -0.10 -13.90 17.38
CA ALA A 85 -1.40 -13.65 18.00
C ALA A 85 -1.35 -12.49 19.01
N ARG A 86 -0.26 -12.35 19.78
CA ARG A 86 -0.05 -11.21 20.66
C ARG A 86 0.09 -9.92 19.84
N ALA A 87 0.97 -9.90 18.84
CA ALA A 87 1.21 -8.73 18.01
C ALA A 87 -0.06 -8.25 17.29
N LEU A 88 -0.87 -9.15 16.75
CA LEU A 88 -2.16 -8.84 16.12
C LEU A 88 -3.23 -8.36 17.11
N ARG A 89 -3.07 -8.60 18.41
CA ARG A 89 -3.99 -8.10 19.45
C ARG A 89 -3.56 -6.77 20.04
N THR A 90 -2.29 -6.40 19.93
CA THR A 90 -1.74 -5.23 20.63
C THR A 90 -1.23 -4.14 19.69
N SER A 91 -0.95 -4.44 18.42
CA SER A 91 -0.37 -3.49 17.47
C SER A 91 -1.28 -3.23 16.28
N MET A 92 -1.79 -1.99 16.20
CA MET A 92 -2.53 -1.52 15.03
C MET A 92 -1.66 -1.57 13.78
N VAL A 93 -0.40 -1.14 13.88
CA VAL A 93 0.52 -1.14 12.74
C VAL A 93 0.73 -2.56 12.20
N GLU A 94 0.89 -3.55 13.08
CA GLU A 94 1.02 -4.95 12.69
C GLU A 94 -0.22 -5.43 11.92
N THR A 95 -1.42 -5.03 12.36
CA THR A 95 -2.66 -5.50 11.73
C THR A 95 -2.94 -4.75 10.43
N SER A 96 -2.74 -3.42 10.42
CA SER A 96 -2.87 -2.55 9.25
C SER A 96 -1.99 -2.99 8.09
N CYS A 97 -0.70 -3.25 8.35
CA CYS A 97 0.26 -3.57 7.29
C CYS A 97 0.05 -4.96 6.66
N LEU A 98 -0.84 -5.81 7.19
CA LEU A 98 -1.26 -7.02 6.48
C LEU A 98 -2.05 -6.69 5.21
N ALA A 99 -2.74 -5.56 5.17
CA ALA A 99 -3.44 -5.10 3.96
C ALA A 99 -2.48 -4.84 2.79
N SER A 100 -1.21 -4.54 3.07
CA SER A 100 -0.15 -4.34 2.07
C SER A 100 0.09 -5.57 1.18
N ILE A 101 -0.27 -6.77 1.62
CA ILE A 101 -0.24 -7.98 0.79
C ILE A 101 -1.20 -7.82 -0.40
N SER A 102 -2.45 -7.44 -0.16
CA SER A 102 -3.45 -7.23 -1.21
C SER A 102 -3.12 -6.01 -2.08
N ILE A 103 -2.61 -4.93 -1.48
CA ILE A 103 -2.14 -3.76 -2.24
C ILE A 103 -1.05 -4.17 -3.24
N THR A 104 -0.03 -4.89 -2.78
CA THR A 104 1.06 -5.39 -3.63
C THR A 104 0.55 -6.37 -4.69
N PHE A 105 -0.34 -7.28 -4.31
CA PHE A 105 -0.87 -8.23 -5.27
C PHE A 105 -1.65 -7.52 -6.39
N THR A 106 -2.33 -6.42 -6.08
CA THR A 106 -2.99 -5.60 -7.08
C THR A 106 -2.02 -4.96 -8.06
N THR A 107 -0.87 -4.43 -7.61
CA THR A 107 0.12 -3.84 -8.52
C THR A 107 0.76 -4.90 -9.43
N ILE A 108 0.93 -6.12 -8.94
CA ILE A 108 1.33 -7.26 -9.77
C ILE A 108 0.28 -7.55 -10.85
N ILE A 109 -1.01 -7.59 -10.49
CA ILE A 109 -2.11 -7.83 -11.44
C ILE A 109 -2.21 -6.72 -12.48
N GLN A 110 -2.04 -5.46 -12.07
CA GLN A 110 -1.99 -4.32 -12.99
C GLN A 110 -0.89 -4.47 -14.02
N MET A 111 0.31 -4.87 -13.60
CA MET A 111 1.41 -5.10 -14.54
C MET A 111 1.14 -6.29 -15.47
N ILE A 112 0.47 -7.35 -15.02
CA ILE A 112 0.01 -8.43 -15.93
C ILE A 112 -0.90 -7.85 -17.03
N ALA A 113 -1.89 -7.03 -16.63
CA ALA A 113 -2.83 -6.38 -17.55
C ALA A 113 -2.13 -5.42 -18.54
N LEU A 114 -1.13 -4.67 -18.08
CA LEU A 114 -0.42 -3.66 -18.88
C LEU A 114 0.60 -4.27 -19.86
N THR A 115 1.31 -5.31 -19.45
CA THR A 115 2.45 -5.86 -20.21
C THR A 115 2.07 -7.10 -21.03
N ILE A 116 1.65 -8.17 -20.34
CA ILE A 116 1.58 -9.50 -20.96
C ILE A 116 0.17 -9.94 -21.35
N ALA A 117 -0.88 -9.30 -20.83
CA ALA A 117 -2.26 -9.75 -21.04
C ALA A 117 -2.66 -9.87 -22.51
N GLN A 118 -2.24 -8.92 -23.34
CA GLN A 118 -2.53 -8.97 -24.78
C GLN A 118 -1.38 -9.59 -25.60
N GLN A 119 -0.16 -9.59 -25.07
CA GLN A 119 1.04 -9.97 -25.84
C GLN A 119 1.35 -11.47 -25.76
N TRP A 120 1.12 -12.12 -24.61
CA TRP A 120 1.63 -13.47 -24.32
C TRP A 120 0.57 -14.58 -24.48
N GLY A 121 -0.57 -14.26 -25.10
CA GLY A 121 -1.61 -15.22 -25.50
C GLY A 121 -2.96 -15.06 -24.79
N ALA A 122 -3.98 -15.73 -25.34
CA ALA A 122 -5.39 -15.54 -24.97
C ALA A 122 -5.78 -15.96 -23.53
N GLY A 123 -4.89 -16.64 -22.79
CA GLY A 123 -5.15 -17.04 -21.40
C GLY A 123 -4.95 -15.93 -20.38
N TRP A 124 -4.03 -14.99 -20.66
CA TRP A 124 -3.65 -13.94 -19.71
C TRP A 124 -4.75 -12.91 -19.41
N PRO A 125 -5.64 -12.52 -20.35
CA PRO A 125 -6.80 -11.69 -20.05
C PRO A 125 -7.69 -12.28 -18.96
N ILE A 126 -7.95 -13.59 -19.06
CA ILE A 126 -8.77 -14.32 -18.07
C ILE A 126 -7.99 -14.53 -16.77
N ALA A 127 -6.67 -14.75 -16.84
CA ALA A 127 -5.84 -14.82 -15.63
C ALA A 127 -5.91 -13.50 -14.84
N SER A 128 -5.73 -12.34 -15.49
CA SER A 128 -5.87 -11.03 -14.85
C SER A 128 -7.24 -10.84 -14.21
N TYR A 129 -8.31 -11.23 -14.90
CA TYR A 129 -9.67 -11.20 -14.38
C TYR A 129 -9.85 -12.06 -13.12
N VAL A 130 -9.39 -13.32 -13.15
CA VAL A 130 -9.52 -14.25 -12.01
C VAL A 130 -8.69 -13.79 -10.82
N LEU A 131 -7.42 -13.41 -11.06
CA LEU A 131 -6.53 -12.92 -10.01
C LEU A 131 -7.07 -11.64 -9.37
N TRP A 132 -7.70 -10.77 -10.15
CA TRP A 132 -8.38 -9.59 -9.62
C TRP A 132 -9.46 -9.98 -8.62
N TRP A 133 -10.38 -10.89 -8.95
CA TRP A 133 -11.42 -11.34 -8.01
C TRP A 133 -10.87 -11.96 -6.73
N VAL A 134 -9.80 -12.76 -6.84
CA VAL A 134 -9.11 -13.33 -5.67
C VAL A 134 -8.59 -12.20 -4.78
N ASN A 135 -7.98 -11.18 -5.38
CA ASN A 135 -7.48 -10.02 -4.65
C ASN A 135 -8.59 -9.15 -4.05
N THR A 136 -9.68 -8.92 -4.79
CA THR A 136 -10.86 -8.18 -4.32
C THR A 136 -11.44 -8.80 -3.06
N VAL A 137 -11.53 -10.14 -2.99
CA VAL A 137 -11.94 -10.83 -1.76
C VAL A 137 -10.99 -10.52 -0.60
N MET A 138 -9.68 -10.55 -0.83
CA MET A 138 -8.70 -10.18 0.20
C MET A 138 -8.84 -8.71 0.64
N ALA A 139 -9.04 -7.78 -0.30
CA ALA A 139 -9.20 -6.37 -0.02
C ALA A 139 -10.48 -6.08 0.78
N VAL A 140 -11.59 -6.75 0.44
CA VAL A 140 -12.86 -6.65 1.18
C VAL A 140 -12.73 -7.23 2.59
N ILE A 141 -12.05 -8.37 2.74
CA ILE A 141 -11.75 -8.93 4.07
C ILE A 141 -10.91 -7.96 4.89
N ALA A 142 -9.90 -7.32 4.29
CA ALA A 142 -9.08 -6.33 4.97
C ALA A 142 -9.89 -5.10 5.40
N VAL A 143 -10.64 -4.49 4.49
CA VAL A 143 -11.38 -3.24 4.74
C VAL A 143 -12.52 -3.42 5.74
N MET A 144 -13.13 -4.61 5.84
CA MET A 144 -14.17 -4.91 6.83
C MET A 144 -13.58 -5.44 8.13
N GLY A 145 -12.64 -6.38 8.05
CA GLY A 145 -12.12 -7.12 9.20
C GLY A 145 -11.15 -6.31 10.06
N ILE A 146 -10.24 -5.55 9.45
CA ILE A 146 -9.20 -4.82 10.20
C ILE A 146 -9.79 -3.69 11.05
N PRO A 147 -10.68 -2.82 10.55
CA PRO A 147 -11.35 -1.82 11.39
C PRO A 147 -12.17 -2.45 12.52
N TYR A 148 -12.81 -3.60 12.28
CA TYR A 148 -13.51 -4.34 13.33
C TYR A 148 -12.56 -4.82 14.44
N ILE A 149 -11.37 -5.30 14.07
CA ILE A 149 -10.31 -5.68 15.03
C ILE A 149 -9.85 -4.46 15.84
N PHE A 150 -9.68 -3.29 15.22
CA PHE A 150 -9.28 -2.08 15.93
C PHE A 150 -10.25 -1.73 17.05
N ILE A 151 -11.55 -1.75 16.75
CA ILE A 151 -12.61 -1.37 17.69
C ILE A 151 -12.74 -2.40 18.81
N ASN A 152 -12.70 -3.69 18.50
CA ASN A 152 -13.07 -4.74 19.46
C ASN A 152 -11.89 -5.36 20.22
N LEU A 153 -10.69 -5.34 19.64
CA LEU A 153 -9.52 -6.04 20.21
C LEU A 153 -8.40 -5.09 20.62
N GLN A 154 -8.21 -3.98 19.89
CA GLN A 154 -7.03 -3.11 20.08
C GLN A 154 -7.34 -1.77 20.75
N SER A 155 -8.63 -1.41 20.89
CA SER A 155 -9.19 -0.12 21.35
C SER A 155 -8.20 0.80 22.09
N PRO A 156 -7.34 1.55 21.37
CA PRO A 156 -6.19 2.19 21.98
C PRO A 156 -6.49 3.64 22.42
N GLY A 157 -7.73 4.09 22.21
CA GLY A 157 -8.14 5.48 22.37
C GLY A 157 -7.77 6.34 21.16
N VAL A 158 -8.48 7.47 21.00
CA VAL A 158 -8.33 8.36 19.83
C VAL A 158 -6.89 8.82 19.65
N LYS A 159 -6.21 9.18 20.74
CA LYS A 159 -4.83 9.68 20.79
C LYS A 159 -3.77 8.71 20.24
N ALA A 160 -4.07 7.41 20.21
CA ALA A 160 -3.15 6.37 19.81
C ALA A 160 -3.36 5.87 18.37
N ILE A 161 -4.36 6.41 17.65
CA ILE A 161 -4.60 6.09 16.24
C ILE A 161 -3.40 6.56 15.42
N VAL A 162 -2.89 5.75 14.49
CA VAL A 162 -1.74 6.10 13.64
C VAL A 162 -2.13 6.01 12.16
N PRO A 163 -1.55 6.79 11.25
CA PRO A 163 -2.01 6.84 9.85
C PRO A 163 -2.08 5.50 9.14
N SER A 164 -1.28 4.50 9.56
CA SER A 164 -1.35 3.14 9.02
C SER A 164 -2.74 2.50 9.08
N VAL A 165 -3.65 2.94 9.95
CA VAL A 165 -5.06 2.46 9.99
C VAL A 165 -5.82 2.65 8.67
N LEU A 166 -5.32 3.50 7.78
CA LEU A 166 -5.89 3.72 6.44
C LEU A 166 -5.48 2.63 5.42
N LEU A 167 -4.46 1.80 5.70
CA LEU A 167 -3.98 0.78 4.76
C LEU A 167 -5.08 -0.22 4.29
N PRO A 168 -6.02 -0.69 5.13
CA PRO A 168 -7.13 -1.52 4.66
C PRO A 168 -8.06 -0.79 3.67
N LEU A 169 -8.31 0.50 3.88
CA LEU A 169 -9.07 1.34 2.94
C LEU A 169 -8.32 1.52 1.62
N ILE A 170 -7.00 1.77 1.71
CA ILE A 170 -6.11 1.84 0.56
C ILE A 170 -6.11 0.52 -0.20
N SER A 171 -6.21 -0.63 0.47
CA SER A 171 -6.31 -1.94 -0.19
C SER A 171 -7.53 -2.06 -1.09
N ALA A 172 -8.72 -1.67 -0.60
CA ALA A 172 -9.94 -1.66 -1.39
C ALA A 172 -9.86 -0.65 -2.55
N LEU A 173 -9.32 0.55 -2.32
CA LEU A 173 -9.10 1.55 -3.38
C LEU A 173 -8.08 1.08 -4.42
N THR A 174 -7.08 0.30 -4.00
CA THR A 174 -6.08 -0.29 -4.90
C THR A 174 -6.72 -1.36 -5.76
N SER A 175 -7.51 -2.26 -5.16
CA SER A 175 -8.34 -3.23 -5.87
C SER A 175 -9.24 -2.55 -6.90
N ALA A 176 -9.93 -1.45 -6.54
CA ALA A 176 -10.79 -0.70 -7.44
C ALA A 176 -10.05 -0.17 -8.68
N ALA A 177 -8.88 0.43 -8.48
CA ALA A 177 -8.07 0.91 -9.61
C ALA A 177 -7.52 -0.25 -10.45
N GLY A 178 -7.08 -1.33 -9.81
CA GLY A 178 -6.68 -2.55 -10.49
C GLY A 178 -7.81 -3.10 -11.38
N GLY A 179 -9.06 -2.99 -10.93
CA GLY A 179 -10.24 -3.39 -11.70
C GLY A 179 -10.40 -2.55 -12.96
N GLY A 180 -10.22 -1.23 -12.85
CA GLY A 180 -10.19 -0.34 -14.01
C GLY A 180 -9.07 -0.69 -15.00
N ILE A 181 -7.86 -0.96 -14.52
CA ILE A 181 -6.73 -1.37 -15.36
C ILE A 181 -6.97 -2.71 -16.05
N VAL A 182 -7.52 -3.71 -15.34
CA VAL A 182 -7.88 -5.00 -15.93
C VAL A 182 -8.92 -4.80 -17.03
N CYS A 183 -9.95 -4.00 -16.78
CA CYS A 183 -10.98 -3.71 -17.77
C CYS A 183 -10.40 -3.00 -19.01
N GLU A 184 -9.58 -1.96 -18.82
CA GLU A 184 -9.06 -1.16 -19.93
C GLU A 184 -8.02 -1.93 -20.76
N TYR A 185 -7.09 -2.62 -20.11
CA TYR A 185 -5.88 -3.14 -20.78
C TYR A 185 -5.87 -4.65 -20.99
N SER A 186 -6.62 -5.45 -20.23
CA SER A 186 -6.55 -6.91 -20.40
C SER A 186 -7.29 -7.44 -21.63
N GLY A 187 -8.17 -6.66 -22.26
CA GLY A 187 -8.95 -7.12 -23.42
C GLY A 187 -10.12 -8.06 -23.06
N VAL A 188 -10.60 -8.02 -21.82
CA VAL A 188 -11.80 -8.76 -21.39
C VAL A 188 -13.07 -8.09 -21.92
N GLY A 189 -14.06 -8.89 -22.35
CA GLY A 189 -15.32 -8.34 -22.90
C GLY A 189 -16.22 -7.68 -21.86
N ALA A 190 -17.13 -6.81 -22.31
CA ALA A 190 -18.04 -6.02 -21.47
C ALA A 190 -18.79 -6.83 -20.40
N ARG A 191 -19.17 -8.08 -20.71
CA ARG A 191 -19.85 -8.98 -19.77
C ARG A 191 -19.02 -9.27 -18.51
N LEU A 192 -17.69 -9.32 -18.64
CA LEU A 192 -16.77 -9.52 -17.52
C LEU A 192 -16.33 -8.19 -16.89
N GLN A 193 -16.22 -7.12 -17.69
CA GLN A 193 -15.85 -5.79 -17.21
C GLN A 193 -16.91 -5.19 -16.27
N VAL A 194 -18.19 -5.27 -16.61
CA VAL A 194 -19.24 -4.58 -15.84
C VAL A 194 -19.30 -4.97 -14.37
N PRO A 195 -19.26 -6.27 -13.99
CA PRO A 195 -19.16 -6.67 -12.58
C PRO A 195 -17.93 -6.10 -11.86
N ILE A 196 -16.77 -6.06 -12.53
CA ILE A 196 -15.55 -5.44 -11.98
C ILE A 196 -15.79 -3.96 -11.70
N ILE A 197 -16.33 -3.22 -12.68
CA ILE A 197 -16.59 -1.78 -12.57
C ILE A 197 -17.53 -1.49 -11.40
N ILE A 198 -18.61 -2.27 -11.26
CA ILE A 198 -19.58 -2.07 -10.16
C ILE A 198 -18.93 -2.33 -8.80
N VAL A 199 -18.21 -3.44 -8.64
CA VAL A 199 -17.53 -3.73 -7.37
C VAL A 199 -16.45 -2.71 -7.06
N ALA A 200 -15.70 -2.24 -8.07
CA ALA A 200 -14.70 -1.20 -7.90
C ALA A 200 -15.31 0.13 -7.41
N TYR A 201 -16.46 0.55 -7.95
CA TYR A 201 -17.18 1.73 -7.43
C TYR A 201 -17.70 1.51 -5.99
N LEU A 202 -18.10 0.29 -5.62
CA LEU A 202 -18.49 -0.03 -4.23
C LEU A 202 -17.28 0.02 -3.28
N GLU A 203 -16.11 -0.48 -3.69
CA GLU A 203 -14.86 -0.37 -2.95
C GLU A 203 -14.43 1.10 -2.73
N ILE A 204 -14.66 1.96 -3.73
CA ILE A 204 -14.50 3.41 -3.58
C ILE A 204 -15.51 3.99 -2.59
N GLY A 205 -16.78 3.60 -2.72
CA GLY A 205 -17.89 4.08 -1.89
C GLY A 205 -17.75 3.75 -0.40
N ILE A 206 -17.16 2.61 -0.05
CA ILE A 206 -16.84 2.29 1.35
C ILE A 206 -15.58 3.03 1.84
N SER A 207 -14.57 3.20 0.99
CA SER A 207 -13.24 3.61 1.43
C SER A 207 -13.07 5.12 1.56
N ILE A 208 -13.60 5.94 0.63
CA ILE A 208 -13.45 7.41 0.71
C ILE A 208 -14.13 7.97 1.97
N PRO A 209 -15.41 7.68 2.28
CA PRO A 209 -16.06 8.25 3.45
C PRO A 209 -15.38 7.83 4.76
N LEU A 210 -14.93 6.57 4.86
CA LEU A 210 -14.18 6.10 6.02
C LEU A 210 -12.81 6.78 6.13
N ALA A 211 -12.11 6.99 5.03
CA ALA A 211 -10.83 7.70 5.04
C ALA A 211 -11.01 9.14 5.54
N MET A 212 -12.04 9.86 5.06
CA MET A 212 -12.36 11.20 5.56
C MET A 212 -12.68 11.21 7.06
N ALA A 213 -13.44 10.22 7.55
CA ALA A 213 -13.75 10.11 8.99
C ALA A 213 -12.48 9.90 9.84
N PHE A 214 -11.52 9.10 9.38
CA PHE A 214 -10.24 8.94 10.07
C PHE A 214 -9.37 10.20 9.97
N ASP A 215 -9.35 10.87 8.82
CA ASP A 215 -8.64 12.13 8.61
C ASP A 215 -9.12 13.22 9.57
N ASP A 216 -10.43 13.36 9.78
CA ASP A 216 -10.99 14.30 10.75
C ASP A 216 -10.50 14.00 12.18
N VAL A 217 -10.37 12.71 12.52
CA VAL A 217 -9.79 12.28 13.81
C VAL A 217 -8.30 12.64 13.89
N PHE A 218 -7.53 12.50 12.81
CA PHE A 218 -6.13 12.95 12.77
C PHE A 218 -6.03 14.47 12.93
N VAL A 219 -6.87 15.24 12.23
CA VAL A 219 -6.93 16.70 12.37
C VAL A 219 -7.23 17.10 13.81
N ALA A 220 -8.19 16.45 14.48
CA ALA A 220 -8.49 16.69 15.89
C ALA A 220 -7.27 16.46 16.80
N ARG A 221 -6.52 15.38 16.59
CA ARG A 221 -5.29 15.09 17.35
C ARG A 221 -4.19 16.12 17.13
N LEU A 222 -4.06 16.62 15.90
CA LEU A 222 -3.11 17.68 15.56
C LEU A 222 -3.42 18.98 16.32
N PHE A 223 -4.71 19.31 16.51
CA PHE A 223 -5.12 20.44 17.37
C PHE A 223 -4.76 20.23 18.85
N GLU A 224 -4.71 18.99 19.32
CA GLU A 224 -4.24 18.62 20.67
C GLU A 224 -2.70 18.61 20.80
N ARG A 225 -1.96 19.00 19.74
CA ARG A 225 -0.49 18.98 19.66
C ARG A 225 0.14 17.60 19.81
N GLU A 226 -0.63 16.55 19.53
CA GLU A 226 -0.12 15.19 19.47
C GLU A 226 0.51 14.94 18.10
N SER A 227 1.84 15.01 18.05
CA SER A 227 2.63 14.68 16.87
C SER A 227 3.23 13.29 17.00
N LEU A 228 3.40 12.61 15.87
CA LEU A 228 4.06 11.31 15.86
C LEU A 228 5.54 11.44 16.26
N PRO A 229 6.10 10.44 16.95
CA PRO A 229 7.54 10.33 17.15
C PRO A 229 8.31 10.40 15.81
N MET A 230 9.57 10.85 15.86
CA MET A 230 10.44 11.03 14.68
C MET A 230 10.54 9.78 13.78
N ASP A 231 10.54 8.59 14.38
CA ASP A 231 10.63 7.31 13.67
C ASP A 231 9.29 6.87 13.08
N GLN A 232 8.22 7.63 13.26
CA GLN A 232 6.87 7.35 12.75
C GLN A 232 6.29 8.51 11.91
N VAL A 233 6.90 9.70 11.93
CA VAL A 233 6.43 10.88 11.17
C VAL A 233 6.31 10.61 9.65
N TYR A 234 7.08 9.66 9.12
CA TYR A 234 6.95 9.22 7.72
C TYR A 234 5.56 8.63 7.39
N GLN A 235 4.83 8.16 8.40
CA GLN A 235 3.47 7.65 8.22
C GLN A 235 2.46 8.74 7.88
N ASP A 236 2.73 10.02 8.13
CA ASP A 236 1.81 11.11 7.75
C ASP A 236 1.49 11.06 6.25
N MET A 237 2.46 10.64 5.43
CA MET A 237 2.28 10.47 3.98
C MET A 237 1.18 9.45 3.63
N ILE A 238 0.83 8.52 4.52
CA ILE A 238 -0.28 7.58 4.34
C ILE A 238 -1.62 8.33 4.22
N LEU A 239 -1.79 9.51 4.85
CA LEU A 239 -3.01 10.32 4.75
C LEU A 239 -3.30 10.77 3.30
N CYS A 240 -2.26 10.94 2.48
CA CYS A 240 -2.41 11.20 1.04
C CYS A 240 -2.89 9.96 0.25
N GLY A 241 -2.56 8.77 0.76
CA GLY A 241 -2.72 7.49 0.06
C GLY A 241 -4.15 7.20 -0.43
N PRO A 242 -5.19 7.28 0.43
CA PRO A 242 -6.55 7.00 0.00
C PRO A 242 -6.99 7.89 -1.16
N PHE A 243 -6.71 9.19 -1.10
CA PHE A 243 -7.23 10.15 -2.08
C PHE A 243 -6.45 10.15 -3.38
N GLY A 244 -5.13 9.91 -3.33
CA GLY A 244 -4.33 9.63 -4.53
C GLY A 244 -4.80 8.35 -5.23
N GLN A 245 -4.99 7.26 -4.47
CA GLN A 245 -5.44 5.99 -5.03
C GLN A 245 -6.89 6.05 -5.55
N ALA A 246 -7.80 6.70 -4.82
CA ALA A 246 -9.16 6.95 -5.25
C ALA A 246 -9.22 7.79 -6.52
N SER A 247 -8.37 8.82 -6.62
CA SER A 247 -8.26 9.64 -7.82
C SER A 247 -7.93 8.78 -9.04
N PHE A 248 -6.85 7.97 -8.94
CA PHE A 248 -6.46 7.05 -10.00
C PHE A 248 -7.61 6.08 -10.37
N ALA A 249 -8.24 5.45 -9.37
CA ALA A 249 -9.36 4.52 -9.57
C ALA A 249 -10.54 5.17 -10.32
N LEU A 250 -10.97 6.34 -9.87
CA LEU A 250 -12.08 7.10 -10.45
C LEU A 250 -11.78 7.55 -11.89
N LEU A 251 -10.52 7.92 -12.18
CA LEU A 251 -10.11 8.32 -13.53
C LEU A 251 -10.16 7.15 -14.51
N ILE A 252 -9.58 6.01 -14.15
CA ILE A 252 -9.52 4.84 -15.03
C ILE A 252 -10.90 4.17 -15.18
N LEU A 253 -11.69 4.06 -14.11
CA LEU A 253 -13.06 3.52 -14.19
C LEU A 253 -13.96 4.41 -15.04
N GLY A 254 -13.83 5.73 -14.90
CA GLY A 254 -14.55 6.68 -15.74
C GLY A 254 -14.19 6.52 -17.22
N GLN A 255 -12.91 6.32 -17.53
CA GLN A 255 -12.45 6.03 -18.89
C GLN A 255 -13.07 4.73 -19.43
N VAL A 256 -13.01 3.62 -18.68
CA VAL A 256 -13.59 2.32 -19.09
C VAL A 256 -15.10 2.41 -19.34
N VAL A 257 -15.82 3.16 -18.49
CA VAL A 257 -17.25 3.37 -18.67
C VAL A 257 -17.52 4.15 -19.96
N ARG A 258 -16.77 5.23 -20.22
CA ARG A 258 -16.90 6.03 -21.47
C ARG A 258 -16.43 5.30 -22.72
N SER A 259 -15.47 4.38 -22.61
CA SER A 259 -14.94 3.61 -23.76
C SER A 259 -15.90 2.51 -24.24
N GLY A 260 -17.02 2.31 -23.55
CA GLY A 260 -18.16 1.55 -24.07
C GLY A 260 -18.53 0.31 -23.28
N ALA A 261 -17.91 0.05 -22.13
CA ALA A 261 -18.25 -1.11 -21.30
C ALA A 261 -19.76 -1.18 -20.98
N PHE A 262 -20.39 -0.06 -20.63
CA PHE A 262 -21.82 0.01 -20.33
C PHE A 262 -22.66 -0.05 -21.61
N ALA A 263 -22.25 0.65 -22.67
CA ALA A 263 -22.95 0.66 -23.95
C ALA A 263 -23.04 -0.75 -24.58
N GLN A 264 -21.97 -1.55 -24.47
CA GLN A 264 -21.93 -2.92 -24.97
C GLN A 264 -22.71 -3.90 -24.08
N TYR A 265 -22.78 -3.64 -22.77
CA TYR A 265 -23.54 -4.48 -21.85
C TYR A 265 -25.06 -4.29 -22.04
N ASN A 266 -25.50 -3.04 -22.19
CA ASN A 266 -26.86 -2.61 -22.53
C ASN A 266 -27.98 -3.31 -21.74
N ARG A 267 -27.96 -3.16 -20.40
CA ARG A 267 -28.96 -3.74 -19.50
C ARG A 267 -29.52 -2.70 -18.52
N GLY A 268 -30.84 -2.69 -18.37
CA GLY A 268 -31.53 -1.80 -17.44
C GLY A 268 -31.30 -0.33 -17.77
N THR A 269 -31.49 0.55 -16.79
CA THR A 269 -31.35 2.00 -16.94
C THR A 269 -29.92 2.49 -16.69
N PHE A 270 -29.18 1.81 -15.80
CA PHE A 270 -27.88 2.28 -15.31
C PHE A 270 -26.70 1.74 -16.13
N LEU A 271 -26.84 0.59 -16.78
CA LEU A 271 -25.79 -0.08 -17.57
C LEU A 271 -26.12 0.04 -19.06
N SER A 272 -26.43 1.26 -19.51
CA SER A 272 -26.80 1.59 -20.89
C SER A 272 -25.82 2.59 -21.51
N ALA A 273 -25.94 2.80 -22.83
CA ALA A 273 -25.12 3.78 -23.55
C ALA A 273 -25.40 5.22 -23.08
N GLU A 274 -26.65 5.54 -22.78
CA GLU A 274 -27.09 6.86 -22.32
C GLU A 274 -26.49 7.22 -20.95
N ALA A 275 -26.35 6.23 -20.07
CA ALA A 275 -25.78 6.41 -18.73
C ALA A 275 -24.23 6.49 -18.75
N ALA A 276 -23.57 5.88 -19.75
CA ALA A 276 -22.12 5.72 -19.78
C ALA A 276 -21.36 7.06 -19.75
N ILE A 277 -21.75 8.00 -20.61
CA ILE A 277 -21.08 9.31 -20.73
C ILE A 277 -21.16 10.14 -19.44
N PRO A 278 -22.35 10.42 -18.86
CA PRO A 278 -22.44 11.22 -17.65
C PRO A 278 -21.78 10.55 -16.44
N ILE A 279 -21.92 9.24 -16.26
CA ILE A 279 -21.26 8.50 -15.17
C ILE A 279 -19.75 8.59 -15.31
N GLY A 280 -19.23 8.36 -16.53
CA GLY A 280 -17.81 8.38 -16.78
C GLY A 280 -17.17 9.75 -16.51
N TYR A 281 -17.80 10.84 -16.96
CA TYR A 281 -17.31 12.20 -16.64
C TYR A 281 -17.46 12.55 -15.16
N ALA A 282 -18.57 12.17 -14.52
CA ALA A 282 -18.75 12.40 -13.08
C ALA A 282 -17.67 11.67 -12.27
N SER A 283 -17.33 10.43 -12.65
CA SER A 283 -16.23 9.68 -12.04
C SER A 283 -14.90 10.41 -12.20
N GLN A 284 -14.54 10.83 -13.42
CA GLN A 284 -13.28 11.53 -13.65
C GLN A 284 -13.20 12.88 -12.91
N PHE A 285 -14.31 13.61 -12.84
CA PHE A 285 -14.38 14.85 -12.06
C PHE A 285 -14.21 14.59 -10.55
N ALA A 286 -14.87 13.56 -10.01
CA ALA A 286 -14.63 13.12 -8.63
C ALA A 286 -13.17 12.69 -8.41
N GLY A 287 -12.54 12.08 -9.42
CA GLY A 287 -11.12 11.75 -9.41
C GLY A 287 -10.22 12.99 -9.29
N LEU A 288 -10.53 14.06 -10.01
CA LEU A 288 -9.83 15.34 -9.91
C LEU A 288 -10.00 15.97 -8.50
N LEU A 289 -11.22 15.98 -7.95
CA LEU A 289 -11.49 16.50 -6.61
C LEU A 289 -10.75 15.69 -5.53
N SER A 290 -10.75 14.36 -5.66
CA SER A 290 -9.99 13.47 -4.79
C SER A 290 -8.49 13.77 -4.86
N TRP A 291 -7.94 14.00 -6.05
CA TRP A 291 -6.53 14.39 -6.18
C TRP A 291 -6.22 15.68 -5.44
N GLY A 292 -7.08 16.70 -5.56
CA GLY A 292 -6.93 17.98 -4.86
C GLY A 292 -6.92 17.83 -3.33
N TYR A 293 -7.77 16.97 -2.77
CA TYR A 293 -7.73 16.66 -1.34
C TYR A 293 -6.46 15.88 -0.96
N GLY A 294 -6.03 14.94 -1.82
CA GLY A 294 -4.74 14.27 -1.69
C GLY A 294 -3.53 15.22 -1.72
N THR A 295 -3.58 16.30 -2.53
CA THR A 295 -2.53 17.33 -2.60
C THR A 295 -2.34 18.03 -1.26
N PHE A 296 -3.43 18.30 -0.52
CA PHE A 296 -3.35 18.88 0.81
C PHE A 296 -2.54 17.97 1.74
N TRP A 297 -2.91 16.69 1.84
CA TRP A 297 -2.22 15.74 2.72
C TRP A 297 -0.79 15.46 2.28
N TRP A 298 -0.52 15.41 0.96
CA TRP A 298 0.82 15.28 0.42
C TRP A 298 1.72 16.45 0.87
N GLY A 299 1.25 17.69 0.68
CA GLY A 299 1.97 18.89 1.10
C GLY A 299 2.13 18.98 2.62
N TYR A 300 1.07 18.69 3.36
CA TYR A 300 1.09 18.66 4.82
C TYR A 300 2.13 17.66 5.35
N SER A 301 2.17 16.45 4.79
CA SER A 301 3.12 15.40 5.19
C SER A 301 4.57 15.84 4.97
N ILE A 302 4.86 16.47 3.83
CA ILE A 302 6.20 17.03 3.57
C ILE A 302 6.56 18.08 4.61
N ILE A 303 5.65 19.02 4.90
CA ILE A 303 5.87 20.06 5.91
C ILE A 303 6.08 19.44 7.29
N SER A 304 5.26 18.45 7.68
CA SER A 304 5.34 17.74 8.96
C SER A 304 6.70 17.04 9.12
N ILE A 305 7.13 16.27 8.12
CA ILE A 305 8.41 15.55 8.13
C ILE A 305 9.57 16.55 8.23
N LEU A 306 9.56 17.62 7.42
CA LEU A 306 10.60 18.65 7.46
C LEU A 306 10.63 19.36 8.82
N HIS A 307 9.48 19.80 9.33
CA HIS A 307 9.37 20.49 10.60
C HIS A 307 9.93 19.64 11.75
N THR A 308 9.53 18.38 11.81
CA THR A 308 9.95 17.44 12.86
C THR A 308 11.46 17.17 12.76
N ALA A 309 11.97 17.02 11.52
CA ALA A 309 13.40 16.83 11.28
C ALA A 309 14.27 18.05 11.61
N PHE A 310 13.76 19.28 11.48
CA PHE A 310 14.46 20.51 11.86
C PHE A 310 14.40 20.81 13.36
N LYS A 311 13.29 20.47 14.03
CA LYS A 311 13.08 20.77 15.46
C LYS A 311 13.81 19.81 16.40
N GLN A 312 14.12 18.59 15.96
CA GLN A 312 14.78 17.59 16.81
C GLN A 312 16.24 18.00 17.18
N PRO A 313 16.66 17.84 18.45
CA PRO A 313 18.04 18.10 18.87
C PRO A 313 19.03 17.17 18.15
N GLY A 314 19.80 17.70 17.19
CA GLY A 314 20.76 16.95 16.37
C GLY A 314 20.33 16.70 14.92
N GLY A 315 19.14 17.17 14.53
CA GLY A 315 18.62 17.10 13.16
C GLY A 315 18.62 15.68 12.57
N TRP A 316 18.69 15.60 11.24
CA TRP A 316 18.73 14.35 10.48
C TRP A 316 19.82 13.35 10.92
N ARG A 317 20.90 13.81 11.59
CA ARG A 317 22.02 12.96 12.03
C ARG A 317 21.67 12.02 13.17
N LYS A 318 20.64 12.33 13.98
CA LYS A 318 20.19 11.47 15.08
C LYS A 318 18.98 10.61 14.74
N THR A 319 18.36 10.82 13.57
CA THR A 319 17.24 9.99 13.13
C THR A 319 17.71 8.57 12.88
N ARG A 320 17.11 7.60 13.60
CA ARG A 320 17.35 6.18 13.36
C ARG A 320 16.41 5.73 12.26
N TYR A 321 16.96 5.02 11.27
CA TYR A 321 16.16 4.41 10.23
C TYR A 321 15.22 3.36 10.83
N SER A 322 13.95 3.44 10.44
CA SER A 322 12.90 2.46 10.75
C SER A 322 12.16 2.08 9.46
N LEU A 323 11.48 0.93 9.48
CA LEU A 323 10.70 0.48 8.31
C LEU A 323 9.52 1.40 7.99
N SER A 324 9.10 2.27 8.91
CA SER A 324 8.06 3.27 8.65
C SER A 324 8.43 4.26 7.54
N ALA A 325 9.72 4.43 7.22
CA ALA A 325 10.16 5.27 6.10
C ALA A 325 9.62 4.76 4.75
N TRP A 326 9.28 3.47 4.65
CA TRP A 326 8.60 2.90 3.49
C TRP A 326 7.17 3.39 3.31
N SER A 327 6.54 3.93 4.37
CA SER A 327 5.22 4.57 4.30
C SER A 327 5.19 5.81 3.42
N LEU A 328 6.35 6.35 3.01
CA LEU A 328 6.43 7.43 2.03
C LEU A 328 6.16 6.96 0.60
N VAL A 329 6.59 5.74 0.26
CA VAL A 329 6.78 5.33 -1.13
C VAL A 329 5.44 5.08 -1.82
N PHE A 330 4.60 4.24 -1.23
CA PHE A 330 3.34 3.89 -1.88
C PHE A 330 2.36 5.06 -2.00
N PRO A 331 2.05 5.84 -0.94
CA PRO A 331 1.11 6.96 -1.05
C PRO A 331 1.60 8.04 -2.03
N TRP A 332 2.90 8.33 -2.07
CA TRP A 332 3.48 9.21 -3.08
C TRP A 332 3.33 8.62 -4.48
N GLY A 333 3.56 7.31 -4.62
CA GLY A 333 3.37 6.59 -5.88
C GLY A 333 1.95 6.70 -6.42
N VAL A 334 0.93 6.43 -5.61
CA VAL A 334 -0.46 6.50 -6.09
C VAL A 334 -0.90 7.93 -6.39
N TYR A 335 -0.40 8.91 -5.63
CA TYR A 335 -0.58 10.33 -5.95
C TYR A 335 0.07 10.72 -7.29
N THR A 336 1.24 10.15 -7.59
CA THR A 336 1.94 10.30 -8.87
C THR A 336 1.17 9.62 -10.01
N ASN A 337 0.66 8.41 -9.77
CA ASN A 337 -0.09 7.66 -10.78
C ASN A 337 -1.40 8.35 -11.16
N ALA A 338 -2.08 8.96 -10.18
CA ALA A 338 -3.22 9.83 -10.45
C ALA A 338 -2.83 11.06 -11.30
N ALA A 339 -1.67 11.67 -11.05
CA ALA A 339 -1.18 12.78 -11.88
C ALA A 339 -0.87 12.35 -13.31
N VAL A 340 -0.36 11.12 -13.53
CA VAL A 340 -0.19 10.52 -14.86
C VAL A 340 -1.55 10.41 -15.57
N GLU A 341 -2.55 9.80 -14.93
CA GLU A 341 -3.88 9.65 -15.56
C GLU A 341 -4.60 10.98 -15.78
N LEU A 342 -4.40 11.98 -14.90
CA LEU A 342 -4.87 13.34 -15.14
C LEU A 342 -4.20 13.96 -16.37
N GLY A 343 -2.90 13.69 -16.57
CA GLY A 343 -2.15 14.11 -17.76
C GLY A 343 -2.74 13.55 -19.05
N LYS A 344 -3.13 12.27 -19.04
CA LYS A 344 -3.81 11.61 -20.16
C LYS A 344 -5.23 12.13 -20.37
N ALA A 345 -6.01 12.21 -19.29
CA ALA A 345 -7.43 12.59 -19.35
C ALA A 345 -7.65 14.05 -19.81
N MET A 346 -6.74 14.96 -19.44
CA MET A 346 -6.82 16.38 -19.83
C MET A 346 -5.92 16.75 -21.01
N ASP A 347 -5.16 15.79 -21.55
CA ASP A 347 -4.05 16.03 -22.49
C ASP A 347 -3.14 17.20 -22.06
N SER A 348 -2.77 17.22 -20.78
CA SER A 348 -2.11 18.36 -20.15
C SER A 348 -0.60 18.16 -20.04
N SER A 349 0.18 18.95 -20.78
CA SER A 349 1.65 18.96 -20.67
C SER A 349 2.15 19.27 -19.25
N ALA A 350 1.42 20.11 -18.50
CA ALA A 350 1.75 20.42 -17.11
C ALA A 350 1.71 19.17 -16.22
N PHE A 351 0.66 18.35 -16.34
CA PHE A 351 0.55 17.09 -15.59
C PHE A 351 1.56 16.03 -16.06
N LYS A 352 1.88 15.98 -17.37
CA LYS A 352 2.92 15.09 -17.91
C LYS A 352 4.31 15.41 -17.32
N VAL A 353 4.66 16.71 -17.24
CA VAL A 353 5.91 17.15 -16.60
C VAL A 353 5.86 16.92 -15.09
N TRP A 354 4.75 17.27 -14.44
CA TRP A 354 4.62 17.15 -12.99
C TRP A 354 4.71 15.71 -12.49
N SER A 355 4.01 14.78 -13.13
CA SER A 355 4.10 13.34 -12.81
C SER A 355 5.51 12.80 -12.98
N THR A 356 6.26 13.27 -13.98
CA THR A 356 7.68 12.91 -14.16
C THR A 356 8.55 13.41 -13.00
N VAL A 357 8.38 14.67 -12.58
CA VAL A 357 9.10 15.22 -11.43
C VAL A 357 8.78 14.43 -10.15
N LEU A 358 7.50 14.12 -9.91
CA LEU A 358 7.06 13.32 -8.78
C LEU A 358 7.67 11.91 -8.79
N LEU A 359 7.74 11.25 -9.95
CA LEU A 359 8.38 9.95 -10.10
C LEU A 359 9.89 10.01 -9.81
N LEU A 360 10.60 11.02 -10.33
CA LEU A 360 12.04 11.15 -10.08
C LEU A 360 12.34 11.32 -8.58
N LEU A 361 11.56 12.13 -7.87
CA LEU A 361 11.67 12.28 -6.42
C LEU A 361 11.35 10.96 -5.69
N LEU A 362 10.31 10.26 -6.14
CA LEU A 362 9.93 8.96 -5.59
C LEU A 362 11.03 7.90 -5.77
N LEU A 363 11.70 7.87 -6.93
CA LEU A 363 12.82 6.96 -7.20
C LEU A 363 13.99 7.23 -6.24
N ILE A 364 14.29 8.50 -5.95
CA ILE A 364 15.31 8.86 -4.96
C ILE A 364 14.93 8.33 -3.58
N ILE A 365 13.69 8.57 -3.13
CA ILE A 365 13.20 8.08 -1.83
C ILE A 365 13.29 6.54 -1.77
N TRP A 366 12.88 5.86 -2.84
CA TRP A 366 12.89 4.40 -2.96
C TRP A 366 14.30 3.81 -2.90
N ILE A 367 15.26 4.40 -3.63
CA ILE A 367 16.67 3.98 -3.61
C ILE A 367 17.26 4.16 -2.21
N VAL A 368 17.04 5.33 -1.58
CA VAL A 368 17.54 5.60 -0.22
C VAL A 368 16.96 4.60 0.78
N ASN A 369 15.65 4.34 0.73
CA ASN A 369 15.00 3.34 1.58
C ASN A 369 15.56 1.93 1.37
N HIS A 370 15.84 1.54 0.12
CA HIS A 370 16.49 0.27 -0.19
C HIS A 370 17.87 0.15 0.46
N ILE A 371 18.73 1.15 0.26
CA ILE A 371 20.10 1.16 0.81
C ILE A 371 20.07 1.06 2.34
N LEU A 372 19.19 1.83 2.99
CA LEU A 372 19.04 1.82 4.45
C LEU A 372 18.44 0.50 4.97
N THR A 373 17.51 -0.11 4.23
CA THR A 373 16.96 -1.44 4.56
C THR A 373 18.05 -2.51 4.49
N ILE A 374 18.84 -2.55 3.42
CA ILE A 374 19.93 -3.51 3.24
C ILE A 374 20.96 -3.34 4.36
N LYS A 375 21.35 -2.10 4.67
CA LYS A 375 22.23 -1.81 5.80
C LYS A 375 21.62 -2.25 7.14
N GLY A 376 20.33 -2.04 7.33
CA GLY A 376 19.57 -2.50 8.49
C GLY A 376 19.57 -4.02 8.64
N LEU A 377 19.39 -4.75 7.55
CA LEU A 377 19.45 -6.21 7.47
C LEU A 377 20.85 -6.73 7.83
N ILE A 378 21.89 -6.20 7.20
CA ILE A 378 23.29 -6.60 7.45
C ILE A 378 23.67 -6.35 8.92
N THR A 379 23.21 -5.25 9.51
CA THR A 379 23.49 -4.93 10.92
C THR A 379 22.56 -5.64 11.90
N GLY A 380 21.46 -6.23 11.45
CA GLY A 380 20.42 -6.86 12.27
C GLY A 380 19.49 -5.88 13.00
N ARG A 381 19.72 -4.56 12.88
CA ARG A 381 19.02 -3.54 13.69
C ARG A 381 17.52 -3.47 13.45
N ILE A 382 17.09 -3.64 12.19
CA ILE A 382 15.67 -3.59 11.81
C ILE A 382 14.93 -4.92 12.07
N LEU A 383 15.67 -5.96 12.49
CA LEU A 383 15.14 -7.24 12.97
C LEU A 383 15.22 -7.34 14.50
N SER A 384 15.40 -6.20 15.18
CA SER A 384 15.55 -6.08 16.63
C SER A 384 16.73 -6.87 17.22
N LEU A 385 17.78 -7.14 16.43
CA LEU A 385 18.98 -7.81 16.90
C LEU A 385 19.94 -6.82 17.57
N GLN A 386 19.89 -6.72 18.91
CA GLN A 386 20.73 -5.79 19.69
C GLN A 386 22.25 -6.02 19.52
N TYR A 387 22.68 -7.27 19.40
CA TYR A 387 24.08 -7.67 19.23
C TYR A 387 24.43 -8.07 17.78
N GLY A 388 23.54 -7.76 16.83
CA GLY A 388 23.64 -8.18 15.43
C GLY A 388 23.58 -9.70 15.26
N TRP A 389 24.29 -10.24 14.28
CA TRP A 389 24.27 -11.67 13.94
C TRP A 389 25.19 -12.56 14.79
N ARG A 390 25.69 -12.05 15.93
CA ARG A 390 26.64 -12.79 16.79
C ARG A 390 25.92 -13.87 17.60
N VAL A 391 26.33 -15.12 17.42
CA VAL A 391 25.80 -16.28 18.15
C VAL A 391 26.29 -16.27 19.62
N GLY A 392 25.48 -16.79 20.54
CA GLY A 392 25.85 -16.96 21.97
C GLY A 392 25.64 -15.73 22.86
N HIS A 393 25.25 -14.58 22.30
CA HIS A 393 24.97 -13.35 23.06
C HIS A 393 23.49 -13.17 23.42
N TYR A 394 22.61 -14.00 22.88
CA TYR A 394 21.18 -14.00 23.16
C TYR A 394 20.86 -15.11 24.16
N ARG A 395 20.36 -14.75 25.35
CA ARG A 395 19.93 -15.73 26.38
C ARG A 395 18.41 -15.85 26.40
N ALA A 396 17.90 -17.04 26.75
CA ALA A 396 16.49 -17.23 27.04
C ALA A 396 16.05 -16.26 28.15
N GLY A 397 14.98 -15.50 27.90
CA GLY A 397 14.40 -14.48 28.80
C GLY A 397 14.53 -13.03 28.33
N GLU A 398 15.43 -12.71 27.39
CA GLU A 398 15.63 -11.32 26.92
C GLU A 398 14.63 -10.88 25.83
N VAL A 399 13.96 -11.83 25.19
CA VAL A 399 13.03 -11.58 24.07
C VAL A 399 11.72 -10.94 24.56
N ASP A 400 11.23 -11.28 25.76
CA ASP A 400 10.00 -10.68 26.33
C ASP A 400 10.17 -9.21 26.77
N LYS A 401 11.41 -8.69 26.84
CA LYS A 401 11.65 -7.25 27.05
C LYS A 401 11.65 -6.45 25.73
N GLN A 402 11.46 -7.11 24.59
CA GLN A 402 11.59 -6.53 23.25
C GLN A 402 10.31 -6.58 22.41
N VAL A 403 9.22 -7.19 22.92
CA VAL A 403 7.90 -7.27 22.26
C VAL A 403 6.95 -6.25 22.84
#